data_AF-X1CZW7-F1
#
_entry.id   AF-X1CZW7-F1
#
_cell.length_a   1.000
_cell.length_b   1.000
_cell.length_c   1.000
_cell.angle_alpha   90.00
_cell.angle_beta   90.00
_cell.angle_gamma   90.00
#
_symmetry.space_group_name_H-M   'P 1'
#
loop_
_entity.id
_entity.type
_entity.pdbx_description
1 polymer ?
#
loop_
_entity_poly.entity_id
_entity_poly.type
_entity_poly.pdbx_seq_one_letter_code
_entity_poly.pdbx_strand_id
1 'polypeptide(L)'
;MQKVEKISLDGFWDLKNSEKSVEIDAQVPGTVFEALLANNVIEDPFYGENEHEMKWVYESNWFYEKEFNLDPEFLKHKHIILRFMGLDTIAEVNLNGELIG
;
A
#
# COMPACT_ATOMS: atom_id res chain seq x y z
N MET A 1 1.02 -3.13 33.60
CA MET A 1 1.29 -3.24 32.15
C MET A 1 1.05 -1.87 31.54
N GLN A 2 1.97 -1.36 30.73
CA GLN A 2 1.77 -0.11 30.02
C GLN A 2 0.70 -0.35 28.95
N LYS A 3 -0.36 0.46 28.93
CA LYS A 3 -1.44 0.35 27.93
C LYS A 3 -0.88 0.81 26.60
N VAL A 4 -0.94 -0.05 25.58
CA VAL A 4 -0.55 0.28 24.21
C VAL A 4 -1.82 0.62 23.46
N GLU A 5 -1.92 1.84 22.96
CA GLU A 5 -2.96 2.23 22.00
C GLU A 5 -2.51 1.86 20.59
N LYS A 6 -3.44 1.41 19.76
CA LYS A 6 -3.16 0.98 18.38
C LYS A 6 -4.20 1.57 17.45
N ILE A 7 -3.71 2.12 16.36
CA ILE A 7 -4.52 2.55 15.22
C ILE A 7 -4.08 1.68 14.05
N SER A 8 -5.02 0.97 13.44
CA SER A 8 -4.73 0.22 12.22
C SER A 8 -4.79 1.16 11.03
N LEU A 9 -3.86 0.98 10.09
CA LEU A 9 -3.87 1.60 8.78
C LEU A 9 -4.35 0.63 7.69
N ASP A 10 -4.89 -0.54 8.07
CA ASP A 10 -5.54 -1.47 7.14
C ASP A 10 -6.77 -0.82 6.47
N GLY A 11 -7.23 -1.42 5.37
CA GLY A 11 -8.34 -0.92 4.57
C GLY A 11 -7.89 -0.43 3.21
N PHE A 12 -8.62 0.52 2.64
CA PHE A 12 -8.32 1.08 1.34
C PHE A 12 -7.18 2.10 1.39
N TRP A 13 -6.30 1.99 0.40
CA TRP A 13 -5.20 2.89 0.07
C TRP A 13 -5.33 3.24 -1.41
N ASP A 14 -4.81 4.40 -1.81
CA ASP A 14 -4.70 4.76 -3.22
C ASP A 14 -3.47 4.06 -3.80
N LEU A 15 -3.63 3.41 -4.96
CA LEU A 15 -2.55 2.75 -5.69
C LEU A 15 -2.36 3.40 -7.05
N LYS A 16 -1.12 3.80 -7.33
CA LYS A 16 -0.72 4.36 -8.63
C LYS A 16 0.60 3.78 -9.11
N ASN A 17 0.77 3.72 -10.43
CA ASN A 17 2.06 3.38 -11.04
C ASN A 17 2.88 4.65 -11.36
N SER A 18 4.19 4.48 -11.59
CA SER A 18 5.10 5.59 -11.91
C SER A 18 4.71 6.41 -13.13
N GLU A 19 4.06 5.79 -14.11
CA GLU A 19 3.61 6.46 -15.34
C GLU A 19 2.27 7.20 -15.16
N LYS A 20 1.60 7.04 -14.01
CA LYS A 20 0.26 7.57 -13.71
C LYS A 20 -0.81 7.16 -14.74
N SER A 21 -0.61 6.02 -15.38
CA SER A 21 -1.61 5.39 -16.26
C SER A 21 -2.62 4.56 -15.48
N VAL A 22 -2.29 4.20 -14.22
CA VAL A 22 -3.16 3.51 -13.27
C VAL A 22 -3.29 4.33 -12.00
N GLU A 23 -4.53 4.56 -11.56
CA GLU A 23 -4.90 5.18 -10.29
C GLU A 23 -6.21 4.55 -9.81
N ILE A 24 -6.11 3.68 -8.80
CA ILE A 24 -7.21 2.82 -8.33
C ILE A 24 -7.16 2.63 -6.81
N ASP A 25 -8.28 2.18 -6.23
CA ASP A 25 -8.32 1.74 -4.83
C ASP A 25 -7.63 0.38 -4.67
N ALA A 26 -6.85 0.21 -3.62
CA ALA A 26 -6.21 -1.04 -3.24
C ALA A 26 -6.49 -1.42 -1.78
N GLN A 27 -6.82 -2.68 -1.54
CA GLN A 27 -6.99 -3.22 -0.20
C GLN A 27 -5.62 -3.54 0.43
N VAL A 28 -5.38 -3.05 1.64
CA VAL A 28 -4.21 -3.39 2.46
C VAL A 28 -4.69 -4.08 3.75
N PRO A 29 -4.09 -5.21 4.15
CA PRO A 29 -3.06 -5.98 3.44
C PRO A 29 -3.56 -6.56 2.10
N GLY A 30 -2.68 -6.60 1.11
CA GLY A 30 -2.97 -7.09 -0.24
C GLY A 30 -1.77 -6.86 -1.17
N THR A 31 -1.95 -7.15 -2.46
CA THR A 31 -0.93 -7.04 -3.49
C THR A 31 -1.38 -6.12 -4.64
N VAL A 32 -0.41 -5.65 -5.43
CA VAL A 32 -0.69 -4.91 -6.68
C VAL A 32 -1.59 -5.74 -7.61
N PHE A 33 -1.32 -7.03 -7.78
CA PHE A 33 -2.13 -7.90 -8.64
C PHE A 33 -3.58 -8.01 -8.19
N GLU A 34 -3.82 -8.18 -6.88
CA GLU A 34 -5.18 -8.23 -6.34
C GLU A 34 -5.92 -6.91 -6.57
N ALA A 35 -5.26 -5.77 -6.37
CA ALA A 35 -5.86 -4.45 -6.63
C ALA A 35 -6.21 -4.26 -8.11
N LEU A 36 -5.29 -4.61 -9.02
CA LEU A 36 -5.51 -4.51 -10.47
C LEU A 36 -6.66 -5.43 -10.92
N LEU A 37 -6.70 -6.67 -10.42
CA LEU A 37 -7.75 -7.63 -10.76
C LEU A 37 -9.12 -7.17 -10.24
N ALA A 38 -9.19 -6.71 -8.98
CA ALA A 38 -10.42 -6.21 -8.37
C ALA A 38 -11.01 -5.01 -9.11
N ASN A 39 -10.16 -4.19 -9.74
CA ASN A 39 -10.54 -3.03 -10.54
C ASN A 39 -10.66 -3.34 -12.05
N ASN A 40 -10.54 -4.61 -12.47
CA ASN A 40 -10.59 -5.03 -13.88
C ASN A 40 -9.55 -4.33 -14.79
N VAL A 41 -8.38 -3.96 -14.23
CA VAL A 41 -7.26 -3.38 -14.99
C VAL A 41 -6.47 -4.48 -15.71
N ILE A 42 -6.45 -5.68 -15.14
CA ILE A 42 -5.85 -6.88 -15.74
C ILE A 42 -6.89 -8.00 -15.80
N GLU A 43 -6.67 -8.94 -16.71
CA GLU A 43 -7.36 -10.22 -16.70
C GLU A 43 -6.79 -11.16 -15.63
N ASP A 44 -7.48 -12.26 -15.31
CA ASP A 44 -6.98 -13.27 -14.39
C ASP A 44 -5.66 -13.85 -14.92
N PRO A 45 -4.53 -13.64 -14.21
CA PRO A 45 -3.22 -14.10 -14.68
C PRO A 45 -3.09 -15.63 -14.67
N PHE A 46 -3.93 -16.35 -13.93
CA PHE A 46 -3.92 -17.82 -13.88
C PHE A 46 -4.72 -18.47 -15.01
N TYR A 47 -5.38 -17.68 -15.86
CA TYR A 47 -6.14 -18.19 -16.98
C TYR A 47 -5.32 -18.15 -18.29
N GLY A 48 -5.19 -19.31 -18.95
CA GLY A 48 -4.56 -19.41 -20.26
C GLY A 48 -3.09 -18.96 -20.26
N GLU A 49 -2.76 -18.01 -21.13
CA GLU A 49 -1.42 -17.42 -21.27
C GLU A 49 -1.37 -15.97 -20.78
N ASN A 50 -2.39 -15.53 -20.01
CA ASN A 50 -2.53 -14.13 -19.58
C ASN A 50 -1.34 -13.63 -18.74
N GLU A 51 -0.63 -14.52 -18.05
CA GLU A 51 0.61 -14.19 -17.34
C GLU A 51 1.64 -13.48 -18.25
N HIS A 52 1.72 -13.85 -19.54
CA HIS A 52 2.67 -13.24 -20.48
C HIS A 52 2.38 -11.75 -20.72
N GLU A 53 1.12 -11.35 -20.59
CA GLU A 53 0.67 -9.95 -20.74
C GLU A 53 0.92 -9.12 -19.47
N MET A 54 1.26 -9.75 -18.34
CA MET A 54 1.47 -9.06 -17.05
C MET A 54 2.85 -8.41 -16.90
N LYS A 55 3.72 -8.52 -17.90
CA LYS A 55 5.10 -8.03 -17.85
C LYS A 55 5.22 -6.57 -17.36
N TRP A 56 4.32 -5.71 -17.83
CA TRP A 56 4.30 -4.28 -17.46
C TRP A 56 4.05 -4.05 -15.96
N VAL A 57 3.34 -4.96 -15.28
CA VAL A 57 3.04 -4.86 -13.85
C VAL A 57 4.33 -5.00 -13.03
N TYR A 58 5.18 -5.98 -13.38
CA TYR A 58 6.44 -6.26 -12.69
C TYR A 58 7.53 -5.23 -12.98
N GLU A 59 7.50 -4.60 -14.15
CA GLU A 59 8.47 -3.58 -14.57
C GLU A 59 8.10 -2.17 -14.09
N SER A 60 6.89 -1.99 -13.54
CA SER A 60 6.41 -0.71 -13.00
C SER A 60 6.82 -0.51 -11.54
N ASN A 61 7.13 0.74 -11.19
CA ASN A 61 7.13 1.15 -9.79
C ASN A 61 5.71 1.46 -9.34
N TRP A 62 5.36 1.02 -8.13
CA TRP A 62 4.03 1.18 -7.56
C TRP A 62 4.11 2.01 -6.28
N PHE A 63 3.12 2.88 -6.09
CA PHE A 63 3.02 3.79 -4.96
C PHE A 63 1.68 3.56 -4.26
N TYR A 64 1.75 3.17 -3.00
CA TYR A 64 0.60 3.11 -2.10
C TYR A 64 0.57 4.40 -1.27
N GLU A 65 -0.60 5.05 -1.18
CA GLU A 65 -0.80 6.27 -0.42
C GLU A 65 -2.03 6.16 0.48
N LYS A 66 -1.94 6.72 1.69
CA LYS A 66 -3.07 6.81 2.62
C LYS A 66 -2.96 8.04 3.49
N GLU A 67 -4.02 8.82 3.47
CA GLU A 67 -4.26 9.85 4.46
C GLU A 67 -5.00 9.25 5.67
N PHE A 68 -4.59 9.67 6.87
CA PHE A 68 -5.22 9.26 8.11
C PHE A 68 -5.15 10.37 9.14
N ASN A 69 -6.12 10.39 10.05
CA ASN A 69 -6.19 11.35 11.13
C ASN A 69 -5.80 10.69 12.46
N LEU A 70 -5.06 11.43 13.29
CA LEU A 70 -4.72 11.01 14.65
C LEU A 70 -5.39 11.96 15.65
N ASP A 71 -5.91 11.40 16.74
CA ASP A 71 -6.38 12.20 17.87
C ASP A 71 -5.18 12.95 18.48
N PRO A 72 -5.30 14.27 18.79
CA PRO A 72 -4.28 14.99 19.53
C PRO A 72 -3.81 14.33 20.83
N GLU A 73 -4.67 13.54 21.49
CA GLU A 73 -4.30 12.75 22.67
C GLU A 73 -3.35 11.59 22.33
N PHE A 74 -3.51 10.97 21.15
CA PHE A 74 -2.60 9.93 20.66
C PHE A 74 -1.18 10.48 20.51
N LEU A 75 -1.06 11.72 20.04
CA LEU A 75 0.23 12.40 19.87
C LEU A 75 0.95 12.73 21.18
N LYS A 76 0.29 12.62 22.34
CA LYS A 76 0.92 12.82 23.66
C LYS A 76 1.70 11.60 24.16
N HIS A 77 1.61 10.47 23.47
CA HIS A 77 2.40 9.29 23.81
C HIS A 77 3.90 9.58 23.65
N LYS A 78 4.70 9.19 24.66
CA LYS A 78 6.16 9.38 24.65
C LYS A 78 6.86 8.69 23.48
N HIS A 79 6.30 7.57 23.02
CA HIS A 79 6.83 6.78 21.91
C HIS A 79 5.69 6.44 20.96
N ILE A 80 5.86 6.79 19.69
CA ILE A 80 4.95 6.46 18.61
C ILE A 80 5.77 5.67 17.58
N ILE A 81 5.25 4.53 17.16
CA ILE A 81 5.92 3.61 16.24
C ILE A 81 4.97 3.34 15.08
N LEU A 82 5.41 3.64 13.87
CA LEU A 82 4.79 3.13 12.65
C LEU A 82 5.31 1.71 12.42
N ARG A 83 4.42 0.72 12.34
CA ARG A 83 4.79 -0.69 12.25
C ARG A 83 4.20 -1.34 11.01
N PHE A 84 5.07 -1.72 10.08
CA PHE A 84 4.72 -2.61 8.96
C PHE A 84 4.96 -4.06 9.37
N MET A 85 3.99 -4.94 9.11
CA MET A 85 4.16 -6.38 9.35
C MET A 85 4.92 -7.07 8.21
N GLY A 86 4.89 -6.49 7.01
CA GLY A 86 5.64 -6.90 5.83
C GLY A 86 5.53 -5.84 4.74
N LEU A 87 6.60 -5.69 3.97
CA LEU A 87 6.66 -4.92 2.73
C LEU A 87 7.36 -5.83 1.72
N ASP A 88 6.74 -6.02 0.56
CA ASP A 88 7.27 -6.88 -0.51
C ASP A 88 7.69 -6.01 -1.70
N THR A 89 8.99 -5.84 -1.98
CA THR A 89 10.12 -6.14 -1.09
C THR A 89 11.04 -4.93 -0.96
N ILE A 90 11.34 -4.26 -2.08
CA ILE A 90 12.09 -3.00 -2.09
C ILE A 90 11.08 -1.86 -2.04
N ALA A 91 11.09 -1.11 -0.95
CA ALA A 91 10.15 -0.03 -0.72
C ALA A 91 10.87 1.17 -0.10
N GLU A 92 10.42 2.36 -0.48
CA GLU A 92 10.71 3.61 0.22
C GLU A 92 9.44 4.06 0.93
N VAL A 93 9.54 4.36 2.23
CA VAL A 93 8.41 4.82 3.04
C VAL A 93 8.58 6.30 3.35
N ASN A 94 7.60 7.09 2.92
CA ASN A 94 7.53 8.52 3.21
C ASN A 94 6.37 8.82 4.15
N LEU A 95 6.59 9.66 5.16
CA LEU A 95 5.56 10.16 6.07
C LEU A 95 5.62 11.69 6.11
N ASN A 96 4.52 12.36 5.74
CA ASN A 96 4.45 13.82 5.66
C ASN A 96 5.56 14.45 4.82
N GLY A 97 5.97 13.77 3.74
CA GLY A 97 7.03 14.22 2.82
C GLY A 97 8.47 13.93 3.29
N GLU A 98 8.65 13.25 4.42
CA GLU A 98 9.97 12.83 4.92
C GLU A 98 10.19 11.33 4.69
N LEU A 99 11.34 10.97 4.12
CA LEU A 99 11.77 9.58 3.95
C LEU A 99 12.17 8.99 5.30
N ILE A 100 11.51 7.91 5.72
CA ILE A 100 11.70 7.27 7.04
C ILE A 100 12.25 5.85 6.97
N GLY A 101 12.38 5.26 5.78
CA GLY A 101 12.92 3.91 5.59
C GLY A 101 12.83 3.42 4.15
#